data_AF-A0A949I4Z2-F1
#
_entry.id   AF-A0A949I4Z2-F1
#
_cell.length_a   1.000
_cell.length_b   1.000
_cell.length_c   1.000
_cell.angle_alpha   90.00
_cell.angle_beta   90.00
_cell.angle_gamma   90.00
#
_symmetry.space_group_name_H-M   'P 1'
#
loop_
_entity.id
_entity.type
_entity.pdbx_description
1 polymer ?
#
loop_
_entity_poly.entity_id
_entity_poly.type
_entity_poly.pdbx_seq_one_letter_code
_entity_poly.pdbx_strand_id
1 'polypeptide(L)' 'ARAGEKPSVFLSLGDKLIVATVGDNLEAGYRLEAVTNTEVVFFNPQWNYTTRLSIEGGRS' A
#
# COMPACT_ATOMS: atom_id res chain seq x y z
N ALA A 1 -16.07 -5.13 4.00
CA ALA A 1 -15.80 -3.68 4.09
C ALA A 1 -17.12 -2.96 4.36
N ARG A 2 -17.17 -2.06 5.34
CA ARG A 2 -18.34 -1.17 5.49
C ARG A 2 -18.30 -0.15 4.35
N ALA A 3 -19.45 0.20 3.79
CA ALA A 3 -19.53 1.17 2.69
C ALA A 3 -18.92 2.51 3.15
N GLY A 4 -17.77 2.89 2.60
CA GLY A 4 -17.04 4.12 2.94
C GLY A 4 -15.59 3.92 3.42
N GLU A 5 -15.18 2.71 3.78
CA GLU A 5 -13.78 2.43 4.17
C GLU A 5 -12.91 2.25 2.92
N LYS A 6 -11.91 3.12 2.76
CA LYS A 6 -10.89 2.98 1.72
C LYS A 6 -10.07 1.70 1.96
N PRO A 7 -9.59 1.01 0.90
CA PRO A 7 -8.73 -0.15 1.07
C PRO A 7 -7.50 0.16 1.92
N SER A 8 -7.18 -0.76 2.84
CA SER A 8 -6.04 -0.63 3.76
C SER A 8 -5.22 -1.92 3.80
N VAL A 9 -3.95 -1.80 4.14
CA VAL A 9 -2.99 -2.90 4.26
C VAL A 9 -2.18 -2.78 5.54
N PHE A 10 -1.78 -3.92 6.09
CA PHE A 10 -0.74 -3.98 7.12
C PHE A 10 0.62 -4.09 6.42
N LEU A 11 1.56 -3.20 6.76
CA LEU A 11 2.91 -3.17 6.21
C LEU A 11 3.93 -3.36 7.32
N SER A 12 4.93 -4.21 7.06
CA SER A 12 6.14 -4.28 7.86
C SER A 12 7.20 -3.37 7.23
N LEU A 13 7.73 -2.43 8.02
CA LEU A 13 8.80 -1.51 7.65
C LEU A 13 9.93 -1.67 8.65
N GLY A 14 10.91 -2.52 8.31
CA GLY A 14 11.95 -2.91 9.25
C GLY A 14 11.34 -3.60 10.47
N ASP A 15 11.47 -2.99 11.64
CA ASP A 15 10.93 -3.46 12.92
C ASP A 15 9.51 -2.95 13.22
N LYS A 16 8.97 -2.05 12.40
CA LYS A 16 7.63 -1.47 12.60
C LYS A 16 6.56 -2.24 11.84
N LEU A 17 5.38 -2.31 12.43
CA LEU A 17 4.13 -2.68 11.76
C LEU A 17 3.22 -1.47 11.70
N ILE A 18 2.75 -1.12 10.50
CA ILE A 18 1.85 0.02 10.29
C ILE A 18 0.59 -0.43 9.52
N VAL A 19 -0.49 0.32 9.70
CA VAL A 19 -1.67 0.24 8.84
C VAL A 19 -1.62 1.43 7.90
N ALA A 20 -1.68 1.17 6.60
CA ALA A 20 -1.71 2.19 5.57
C ALA A 20 -3.01 2.10 4.78
N THR A 21 -3.60 3.24 4.49
CA THR A 21 -4.82 3.38 3.70
C THR A 21 -4.51 4.07 2.38
N VAL A 22 -5.24 3.72 1.32
CA VAL A 22 -5.07 4.36 0.00
C VAL A 22 -5.17 5.89 0.12
N GLY A 23 -4.13 6.57 -0.35
CA GLY A 23 -3.93 8.02 -0.28
C GLY A 23 -2.94 8.47 0.81
N ASP A 24 -2.56 7.59 1.74
CA ASP A 24 -1.63 7.94 2.82
C ASP A 24 -0.21 8.17 2.28
N ASN A 25 0.48 9.16 2.86
CA ASN A 25 1.91 9.35 2.67
C ASN A 25 2.66 8.50 3.72
N LEU A 26 3.64 7.74 3.26
CA LEU A 26 4.46 6.83 4.01
C LEU A 26 5.88 7.38 4.19
N GLU A 27 6.68 6.68 4.99
CA GLU A 27 8.10 6.98 5.14
C GLU A 27 8.83 6.96 3.77
N ALA A 28 10.00 7.61 3.70
CA ALA A 28 10.81 7.76 2.48
C ALA A 28 10.10 8.42 1.28
N GLY A 29 8.97 9.10 1.51
CA GLY A 29 8.28 9.90 0.49
C GLY A 29 7.35 9.09 -0.42
N TYR A 30 7.02 7.85 -0.08
CA TYR A 30 6.05 7.07 -0.84
C TYR A 30 4.61 7.46 -0.51
N ARG A 31 3.70 7.31 -1.47
CA ARG A 31 2.25 7.36 -1.27
C ARG A 31 1.64 6.01 -1.64
N LEU A 32 0.71 5.53 -0.82
CA LEU A 32 -0.07 4.33 -1.16
C LEU A 32 -1.15 4.69 -2.19
N GLU A 33 -1.00 4.22 -3.42
CA GLU A 33 -1.89 4.56 -4.54
C GLU A 33 -3.09 3.62 -4.63
N ALA A 34 -2.84 2.32 -4.48
CA ALA A 34 -3.86 1.31 -4.67
C ALA A 34 -3.55 0.07 -3.84
N VAL A 35 -4.62 -0.55 -3.37
CA VAL A 35 -4.61 -1.89 -2.78
C VAL A 35 -5.67 -2.68 -3.55
N THR A 36 -5.23 -3.74 -4.21
CA THR A 36 -6.11 -4.66 -4.93
C THR A 36 -6.00 -6.05 -4.30
N ASN A 37 -6.71 -7.03 -4.86
CA ASN A 37 -6.63 -8.41 -4.40
C ASN A 37 -5.30 -9.09 -4.78
N THR A 38 -4.53 -8.52 -5.71
CA THR A 38 -3.34 -9.16 -6.30
C THR A 38 -2.07 -8.34 -6.12
N GLU A 39 -2.20 -7.04 -5.85
CA GLU A 39 -1.07 -6.14 -5.72
C GLU A 39 -1.36 -4.96 -4.79
N VAL A 40 -0.27 -4.43 -4.21
CA VAL A 40 -0.20 -3.15 -3.52
C VAL A 40 0.71 -2.22 -4.33
N VAL A 41 0.23 -1.01 -4.62
CA VAL A 41 0.91 -0.06 -5.50
C VAL A 41 1.32 1.18 -4.72
N PHE A 42 2.61 1.50 -4.80
CA PHE A 42 3.21 2.68 -4.18
C PHE A 42 3.77 3.62 -5.23
N PHE A 43 3.68 4.92 -5.00
CA PHE A 43 4.28 5.94 -5.86
C PHE A 43 5.19 6.86 -5.06
N ASN A 44 6.37 7.15 -5.58
CA ASN A 44 7.26 8.17 -5.05
C ASN A 44 7.26 9.37 -6.01
N PRO A 45 6.66 10.52 -5.63
CA PRO A 45 6.58 11.70 -6.48
C PRO A 45 7.93 12.39 -6.68
N GLN A 46 8.90 12.23 -5.76
CA GLN A 46 10.20 12.87 -5.88
C GLN A 46 11.03 12.27 -7.03
N TRP A 47 10.89 10.96 -7.25
CA TRP A 47 11.60 10.23 -8.32
C TRP A 47 10.70 9.83 -9.49
N ASN A 48 9.42 10.21 -9.45
CA ASN A 48 8.39 9.78 -10.39
C ASN A 48 8.42 8.26 -10.65
N TYR A 49 8.47 7.50 -9.55
CA TYR A 49 8.70 6.05 -9.60
C TYR A 49 7.56 5.29 -8.94
N THR A 50 7.11 4.20 -9.58
CA THR A 50 6.06 3.33 -9.06
C THR A 50 6.64 1.97 -8.68
N THR A 51 6.38 1.54 -7.45
CA THR A 51 6.73 0.21 -6.95
C THR A 51 5.46 -0.60 -6.79
N ARG A 52 5.46 -1.85 -7.26
CA ARG A 52 4.34 -2.78 -7.13
C ARG A 52 4.79 -3.98 -6.34
N LEU A 53 4.04 -4.33 -5.30
CA LEU A 53 4.24 -5.54 -4.53
C LEU A 53 3.10 -6.50 -4.83
N SER A 54 3.43 -7.69 -5.34
CA SER A 54 2.44 -8.75 -5.55
C SER A 54 2.00 -9.35 -4.21
N ILE A 55 0.71 -9.60 -4.07
CA ILE A 55 0.14 -10.33 -2.95
C ILE A 55 0.08 -11.80 -3.36
N GLU A 56 1.12 -12.57 -3.02
CA GLU A 56 1.07 -14.02 -3.18
C GLU A 56 0.06 -14.60 -2.19
N GLY A 57 -0.99 -15.26 -2.70
CA GLY A 57 -2.05 -15.85 -1.88
C GLY A 57 -3.49 -15.39 -2.19
N GLY A 58 -3.72 -14.57 -3.23
CA GLY A 58 -5.07 -14.16 -3.69
C GLY A 58 -5.98 -15.28 -4.24
N ARG A 59 -5.66 -16.54 -3.95
CA ARG A 59 -6.53 -17.72 -4.13
C ARG A 59 -6.67 -18.40 -2.75
N SER A 60 -7.58 -17.88 -1.94
CA SER A 60 -8.22 -18.64 -0.87
C SER A 60 -9.51 -19.25 -1.38
#